data_AF-A0A7Z9F9P8-F1
#
_entry.id   AF-A0A7Z9F9P8-F1
#
_cell.length_a   1.000
_cell.length_b   1.000
_cell.length_c   1.000
_cell.angle_alpha   90.00
_cell.angle_beta   90.00
_cell.angle_gamma   90.00
#
_symmetry.space_group_name_H-M   'P 1'
#
loop_
_entity.id
_entity.type
_entity.pdbx_description
1 polymer ?
#
loop_
_entity_poly.entity_id
_entity_poly.type
_entity_poly.pdbx_seq_one_letter_code
_entity_poly.pdbx_strand_id
1 'polypeptide(L)'
;MPKEQPLPAGVIIALNVMARYGMLGEPAEVQATEAWVDAFAQMKVTLQADTGEVYDEVTGDVILGNPLNAVLWLIKTLNKRGHKLQAGQIISLGSLRKLHGMLA
;
A
#
# COMPACT_ATOMS: atom_id res chain seq x y z
N MET A 1 2.89 29.68 -13.85
CA MET A 1 1.95 28.77 -13.18
C MET A 1 2.28 28.77 -11.70
N PRO A 2 1.31 28.75 -10.76
CA PRO A 2 1.64 28.60 -9.35
C PRO A 2 2.41 27.28 -9.18
N LYS A 3 3.50 27.29 -8.41
CA LYS A 3 4.21 26.04 -8.08
C LYS A 3 3.22 25.14 -7.34
N GLU A 4 3.13 23.87 -7.74
CA GLU A 4 2.36 22.87 -7.01
C GLU A 4 2.80 22.87 -5.54
N GLN A 5 1.89 23.27 -4.65
CA GLN A 5 2.11 23.15 -3.21
C GLN A 5 1.58 21.78 -2.76
N PRO A 6 2.35 21.02 -1.97
CA PRO A 6 1.87 19.75 -1.43
C PRO A 6 0.63 20.00 -0.55
N LEU A 7 -0.37 19.12 -0.67
CA LEU A 7 -1.56 19.17 0.17
C LEU A 7 -1.17 19.03 1.66
N PRO A 8 -1.68 19.87 2.57
CA PRO A 8 -1.42 19.73 3.99
C PRO A 8 -1.90 18.38 4.52
N ALA A 9 -1.09 17.72 5.36
CA ALA A 9 -1.40 16.39 5.88
C ALA A 9 -2.77 16.31 6.60
N GLY A 10 -3.14 17.37 7.34
CA GLY A 10 -4.45 17.44 8.01
C GLY A 10 -5.62 17.39 7.03
N VAL A 11 -5.50 18.02 5.85
CA VAL A 11 -6.52 17.96 4.80
C VAL A 11 -6.63 16.54 4.23
N ILE A 12 -5.50 15.88 3.97
CA ILE A 12 -5.48 14.49 3.49
C ILE A 12 -6.16 13.55 4.49
N ILE A 13 -5.88 13.71 5.79
CA ILE A 13 -6.50 12.91 6.86
C ILE A 13 -8.01 13.16 6.90
N ALA A 14 -8.46 14.42 6.85
CA ALA A 14 -9.87 14.77 6.88
C ALA A 14 -10.66 14.19 5.68
N LEU A 15 -10.00 13.98 4.55
CA LEU A 15 -10.55 13.36 3.35
C LEU A 15 -10.46 11.82 3.34
N ASN A 16 -10.27 11.19 4.50
CA ASN A 16 -10.08 9.74 4.65
C ASN A 16 -8.95 9.21 3.75
N VAL A 17 -7.82 9.93 3.75
CA VAL A 17 -6.63 9.60 2.95
C VAL A 17 -6.94 9.48 1.45
N MET A 18 -7.95 10.22 0.97
CA MET A 18 -8.40 10.23 -0.42
C MET A 18 -8.81 8.85 -0.96
N ALA A 19 -9.20 7.92 -0.08
CA ALA A 19 -9.72 6.62 -0.52
C ALA A 19 -10.98 6.80 -1.40
N ARG A 20 -11.02 6.07 -2.52
CA ARG A 20 -12.13 6.10 -3.50
C ARG A 20 -12.53 4.70 -3.93
N TYR A 21 -11.61 4.00 -4.56
CA TYR A 21 -11.80 2.64 -5.07
C TYR A 21 -10.59 1.78 -4.73
N GLY A 22 -10.80 0.47 -4.72
CA GLY A 22 -9.74 -0.53 -4.63
C GLY A 22 -10.06 -1.67 -5.60
N MET A 23 -9.01 -2.28 -6.14
CA MET A 23 -9.11 -3.49 -6.96
C MET A 23 -8.38 -4.62 -6.23
N LEU A 24 -8.99 -5.79 -6.19
CA LEU A 24 -8.37 -7.01 -5.67
C LEU A 24 -7.95 -7.87 -6.86
N GLY A 25 -6.75 -8.42 -6.78
CA GLY A 25 -6.29 -9.49 -7.66
C GLY A 25 -6.54 -10.86 -7.05
N GLU A 26 -5.94 -11.89 -7.66
CA GLU A 26 -5.90 -13.21 -7.06
C GLU A 26 -5.11 -13.19 -5.74
N PRO A 27 -5.65 -13.75 -4.65
CA PRO A 27 -4.97 -13.73 -3.36
C PRO A 27 -3.80 -14.73 -3.35
N ALA A 28 -2.67 -14.29 -2.80
CA ALA A 28 -1.57 -15.18 -2.43
C ALA A 28 -1.78 -15.71 -1.01
N GLU A 29 -1.57 -17.02 -0.82
CA GLU A 29 -1.63 -17.62 0.51
C GLU A 29 -0.44 -17.18 1.37
N VAL A 30 -0.73 -16.75 2.60
CA VAL A 30 0.30 -16.33 3.57
C VAL A 30 0.80 -17.54 4.34
N GLN A 31 2.11 -17.73 4.39
CA GLN A 31 2.75 -18.75 5.23
C GLN A 31 3.45 -18.08 6.41
N ALA A 32 3.28 -18.62 7.61
CA ALA A 32 3.93 -18.12 8.83
C ALA A 32 5.38 -18.61 8.93
N THR A 33 6.20 -18.30 7.93
CA THR A 33 7.61 -18.69 7.84
C THR A 33 8.48 -17.47 7.55
N GLU A 34 9.73 -17.50 8.02
CA GLU A 34 10.70 -16.43 7.73
C GLU A 34 10.92 -16.27 6.22
N ALA A 35 10.99 -17.38 5.49
CA ALA A 35 11.13 -17.37 4.03
C ALA A 35 9.97 -16.62 3.34
N TRP A 36 8.74 -16.76 3.82
CA TRP A 36 7.60 -16.02 3.26
C TRP A 36 7.68 -14.53 3.59
N VAL A 37 8.08 -14.19 4.83
CA VAL A 37 8.27 -12.80 5.25
C VAL A 37 9.33 -12.12 4.38
N ASP A 38 10.46 -12.79 4.13
CA ASP A 38 11.53 -12.29 3.26
C ASP A 38 11.07 -12.18 1.80
N ALA A 39 10.37 -13.20 1.29
CA ALA A 39 9.81 -13.17 -0.06
C ALA A 39 8.84 -12.01 -0.26
N PHE A 40 8.06 -11.64 0.76
CA PHE A 40 7.11 -10.53 0.68
C PHE A 40 7.80 -9.16 0.64
N ALA A 41 8.95 -9.01 1.29
CA ALA A 41 9.79 -7.82 1.12
C ALA A 41 10.42 -7.76 -0.28
N GLN A 42 10.85 -8.90 -0.81
CA GLN A 42 11.49 -8.98 -2.14
C GLN A 42 10.50 -9.11 -3.30
N MET A 43 9.19 -9.13 -3.02
CA MET A 43 8.13 -9.28 -4.01
C MET A 43 8.24 -8.17 -5.05
N LYS A 44 8.42 -8.55 -6.32
CA LYS A 44 8.41 -7.62 -7.45
C LYS A 44 6.98 -7.34 -7.90
N VAL A 45 6.69 -6.07 -8.11
CA VAL A 45 5.41 -5.58 -8.62
C VAL A 45 5.70 -4.72 -9.83
N THR A 46 5.04 -5.06 -10.93
CA THR A 46 5.17 -4.37 -12.22
C THR A 46 3.83 -3.76 -12.59
N LEU A 47 3.81 -2.48 -12.92
CA LEU A 47 2.67 -1.81 -13.54
C LEU A 47 2.89 -1.80 -15.04
N GLN A 48 1.99 -2.43 -15.77
CA GLN A 48 2.09 -2.63 -17.21
C GLN A 48 0.78 -2.25 -17.90
N ALA A 49 0.87 -1.64 -19.08
CA ALA A 49 -0.25 -1.43 -19.99
C ALA A 49 -0.71 -2.75 -20.62
N ASP A 50 -1.93 -2.77 -21.13
CA ASP A 50 -2.44 -3.89 -21.93
C ASP A 50 -1.64 -4.12 -23.22
N THR A 51 -0.93 -3.09 -23.71
CA THR A 51 -0.01 -3.17 -24.86
C THR A 51 1.31 -3.87 -24.52
N GLY A 52 1.58 -4.12 -23.24
CA GLY A 52 2.84 -4.66 -22.74
C GLY A 52 3.87 -3.61 -22.35
N GLU A 53 3.58 -2.31 -22.49
CA GLU A 53 4.46 -1.25 -22.00
C GLU A 53 4.55 -1.27 -20.47
N VAL A 54 5.77 -1.36 -19.93
CA VAL A 54 6.01 -1.31 -18.48
C VAL A 54 6.15 0.14 -18.04
N TYR A 55 5.21 0.60 -17.21
CA TYR A 55 5.24 1.95 -16.63
C TYR A 55 6.13 2.03 -15.39
N ASP A 56 6.14 0.99 -14.56
CA ASP A 56 6.94 0.99 -13.33
C ASP A 56 7.22 -0.44 -12.84
N GLU A 57 8.32 -0.60 -12.10
CA GLU A 57 8.70 -1.84 -11.40
C GLU A 57 9.27 -1.51 -10.02
N VAL A 58 8.83 -2.24 -9.00
CA VAL A 58 9.17 -2.01 -7.60
C VAL A 58 9.20 -3.28 -6.78
N THR A 59 9.96 -3.28 -5.68
CA THR A 59 9.99 -4.35 -4.68
C THR A 59 9.16 -3.99 -3.44
N GLY A 60 8.63 -4.99 -2.72
CA GLY A 60 7.76 -4.78 -1.57
C GLY A 60 8.38 -4.00 -0.40
N ASP A 61 9.70 -4.06 -0.26
CA ASP A 61 10.49 -3.38 0.78
C ASP A 61 10.36 -1.84 0.75
N VAL A 62 9.87 -1.25 -0.34
CA VAL A 62 9.51 0.17 -0.37
C VAL A 62 8.44 0.55 0.67
N ILE A 63 7.60 -0.41 1.07
CA ILE A 63 6.64 -0.23 2.17
C ILE A 63 7.37 -0.54 3.47
N LEU A 64 8.04 0.47 4.02
CA LEU A 64 8.66 0.42 5.35
C LEU A 64 9.63 -0.75 5.57
N GLY A 65 10.42 -1.13 4.55
CA GLY A 65 11.39 -2.22 4.57
C GLY A 65 10.78 -3.64 4.42
N ASN A 66 9.52 -3.81 4.80
CA ASN A 66 8.71 -5.00 4.57
C ASN A 66 7.25 -4.60 4.71
N PRO A 67 6.34 -4.94 3.78
CA PRO A 67 4.96 -4.47 3.86
C PRO A 67 4.22 -4.88 5.16
N LEU A 68 4.63 -5.97 5.84
CA LEU A 68 4.09 -6.35 7.15
C LEU A 68 4.37 -5.31 8.25
N ASN A 69 5.41 -4.49 8.11
CA ASN A 69 5.70 -3.41 9.06
C ASN A 69 4.58 -2.37 9.09
N ALA A 70 3.91 -2.10 7.96
CA ALA A 70 2.75 -1.22 7.93
C ALA A 70 1.59 -1.79 8.74
N VAL A 71 1.35 -3.10 8.64
CA VAL A 71 0.32 -3.81 9.42
C VAL A 71 0.62 -3.75 10.91
N LEU A 72 1.87 -4.03 11.31
CA LEU A 72 2.30 -3.97 12.71
C LEU A 72 2.17 -2.56 13.29
N TRP A 73 2.51 -1.53 12.52
CA TRP A 73 2.30 -0.14 12.92
C TRP A 73 0.82 0.19 13.12
N LEU A 74 -0.05 -0.25 12.19
CA LEU A 74 -1.48 0.01 12.24
C LEU A 74 -2.11 -0.66 13.48
N ILE A 75 -1.78 -1.93 13.74
CA ILE A 75 -2.24 -2.67 14.93
C ILE A 75 -1.86 -1.92 16.21
N LYS A 76 -0.58 -1.54 16.34
CA LYS A 76 -0.09 -0.80 17.52
C LYS A 76 -0.83 0.53 17.70
N THR A 77 -1.09 1.23 16.61
CA THR A 77 -1.75 2.54 16.62
C THR A 77 -3.24 2.44 16.99
N LEU A 78 -3.95 1.48 16.41
CA LEU A 78 -5.37 1.24 16.72
C LEU A 78 -5.55 0.78 18.17
N ASN A 79 -4.72 -0.15 18.64
CA ASN A 79 -4.78 -0.64 20.02
C ASN A 79 -4.60 0.49 21.04
N LYS A 80 -3.66 1.42 20.80
CA LYS A 80 -3.47 2.61 21.65
C LYS A 80 -4.69 3.52 21.71
N ARG A 81 -5.57 3.46 20.71
CA ARG A 81 -6.82 4.22 20.60
C ARG A 81 -8.04 3.42 21.05
N GLY A 82 -7.85 2.21 21.60
CA GLY A 82 -8.95 1.33 22.03
C GLY A 82 -9.68 0.64 20.88
N HIS A 83 -9.13 0.67 19.67
CA HIS A 83 -9.69 -0.04 18.50
C HIS A 83 -8.90 -1.31 18.19
N LYS A 84 -9.56 -2.30 17.60
CA LYS A 84 -8.94 -3.54 17.14
C LYS A 84 -9.34 -3.83 15.71
N LEU A 85 -8.39 -4.33 14.92
CA LEU A 85 -8.71 -4.94 13.63
C LEU A 85 -9.58 -6.19 13.85
N GLN A 86 -10.53 -6.40 12.96
CA GLN A 86 -11.46 -7.51 13.00
C GLN A 86 -11.13 -8.51 11.89
N ALA A 87 -11.43 -9.79 12.14
CA ALA A 87 -11.32 -10.81 11.10
C ALA A 87 -12.19 -10.47 9.89
N GLY A 88 -11.68 -10.70 8.68
CA GLY A 88 -12.35 -10.38 7.43
C GLY A 88 -12.14 -8.95 6.93
N GLN A 89 -11.48 -8.06 7.69
CA GLN A 89 -11.11 -6.74 7.19
C GLN A 89 -9.97 -6.83 6.17
N ILE A 90 -10.07 -6.03 5.11
CA ILE A 90 -9.02 -5.86 4.09
C ILE A 90 -8.23 -4.60 4.41
N ILE A 91 -6.90 -4.71 4.40
CA ILE A 91 -5.99 -3.61 4.72
C ILE A 91 -5.19 -3.26 3.47
N SER A 92 -5.37 -2.05 2.96
CA SER A 92 -4.44 -1.49 1.96
C SER A 92 -3.16 -1.04 2.68
N LEU A 93 -2.00 -1.48 2.20
CA LEU A 93 -0.71 -1.21 2.83
C LEU A 93 -0.05 0.10 2.35
N GLY A 94 -0.77 0.86 1.51
CA GLY A 94 -0.25 2.05 0.83
C GLY A 94 0.21 1.76 -0.59
N SER A 95 0.66 2.81 -1.27
CA SER A 95 1.20 2.69 -2.63
C SER A 95 2.64 2.20 -2.60
N LEU A 96 2.99 1.28 -3.48
CA LEU A 96 4.39 0.87 -3.67
C LEU A 96 5.20 1.94 -4.41
N ARG A 97 4.53 2.82 -5.18
CA ARG A 97 5.18 3.82 -6.04
C ARG A 97 4.42 5.14 -6.11
N LYS A 98 4.93 6.08 -6.91
CA LYS A 98 4.27 7.35 -7.19
C LYS A 98 2.90 7.07 -7.81
N LEU A 99 1.91 7.88 -7.43
CA LEU A 99 0.59 7.84 -8.04
C LEU A 99 0.71 8.27 -9.50
N HIS A 100 0.35 7.37 -10.42
CA HIS A 100 0.16 7.72 -11.82
C HIS A 100 -1.24 8.33 -11.97
N GLY A 101 -1.34 9.41 -12.74
CA GLY A 101 -2.65 9.91 -13.17
C GLY A 101 -3.35 8.84 -14.01
N MET A 102 -4.65 9.03 -14.25
CA MET A 102 -5.35 8.19 -15.23
C MET A 102 -4.61 8.33 -16.56
N LEU A 103 -3.95 7.25 -16.98
CA LEU A 103 -3.39 7.17 -18.33
C LEU A 103 -4.59 7.25 -19.27
N ALA A 104 -4.57 8.28 -20.13
CA ALA A 104 -5.61 8.52 -21.12
C ALA A 104 -5.53 7.48 -22.25
#